data_AF-A0A955LB62-F1
#
_entry.id   AF-A0A955LB62-F1
#
_cell.length_a   1.000
_cell.length_b   1.000
_cell.length_c   1.000
_cell.angle_alpha   90.00
_cell.angle_beta   90.00
_cell.angle_gamma   90.00
#
_symmetry.space_group_name_H-M   'P 1'
#
loop_
_entity.id
_entity.type
_entity.pdbx_description
1 polymer ?
#
loop_
_entity_poly.entity_id
_entity_poly.type
_entity_poly.pdbx_seq_one_letter_code
_entity_poly.pdbx_strand_id
1 'polypeptide(L)'
;GGLGAGGGSSFATQGTFTSQVFDTTVDNPKYYLIEWNSSMPANTNLRVQVRTGDQQDVSDGTWVGPDDTGATYFTVGSGEIVPDSIQDGRYFQYRVILDSDGSVTPILEDFNLLYSK
;
A
#
# COMPACT_ATOMS: atom_id res chain seq x y z
N GLY A 1 12.84 22.83 43.56
CA GLY A 1 13.02 23.11 42.13
C GLY A 1 13.09 21.76 41.43
N GLY A 2 12.30 21.46 40.41
CA GLY A 2 12.09 22.26 39.19
C GLY A 2 13.44 22.30 38.46
N LEU A 3 13.64 21.68 37.30
CA LEU A 3 13.10 21.93 35.94
C LEU A 3 13.40 20.65 35.10
N GLY A 4 12.78 20.27 33.99
CA GLY A 4 11.89 20.89 33.03
C GLY A 4 11.70 19.91 31.85
N ALA A 5 10.59 20.04 31.14
CA ALA A 5 10.09 19.13 30.11
C ALA A 5 10.98 19.00 28.86
N GLY A 6 10.93 17.81 28.23
CA GLY A 6 11.45 17.56 26.89
C GLY A 6 10.65 16.44 26.24
N GLY A 7 9.37 16.70 25.93
CA GLY A 7 8.57 15.79 25.11
C GLY A 7 9.12 15.78 23.70
N GLY A 8 10.07 14.87 23.43
CA GLY A 8 10.60 14.66 22.10
C GLY A 8 9.48 14.20 21.18
N SER A 9 9.29 14.89 20.05
CA SER A 9 8.37 14.50 19.00
C SER A 9 8.89 13.22 18.34
N SER A 10 8.58 12.07 18.95
CA SER A 10 8.82 10.76 18.36
C SER A 10 7.70 10.44 17.38
N PHE A 11 8.05 9.96 16.19
CA PHE A 11 7.08 9.44 15.23
C PHE A 11 6.57 8.06 15.67
N ALA A 12 5.40 7.67 15.17
CA ALA A 12 4.94 6.29 15.30
C ALA A 12 5.93 5.36 14.57
N THR A 13 6.26 4.24 15.20
CA THR A 13 7.16 3.23 14.60
C THR A 13 6.47 2.41 13.51
N GLN A 14 5.13 2.45 13.45
CA GLN A 14 4.34 1.86 12.38
C GLN A 14 3.05 2.64 12.14
N GLY A 15 2.64 2.75 10.87
CA GLY A 15 1.34 3.25 10.47
C GLY A 15 0.82 2.47 9.25
N THR A 16 -0.50 2.28 9.19
CA THR A 16 -1.16 1.66 8.04
C THR A 16 -2.07 2.66 7.37
N PHE A 17 -1.86 2.87 6.07
CA PHE A 17 -2.79 3.58 5.20
C PHE A 17 -3.55 2.56 4.36
N THR A 18 -4.86 2.74 4.23
CA THR A 18 -5.70 1.97 3.30
C THR A 18 -6.35 2.97 2.36
N SER A 19 -6.19 2.75 1.05
CA SER A 19 -6.75 3.64 0.04
C SER A 19 -8.27 3.62 0.07
N GLN A 20 -8.90 4.62 -0.55
CA GLN A 20 -10.27 4.45 -1.00
C GLN A 20 -10.36 3.29 -2.00
N VAL A 21 -11.56 2.71 -2.14
CA VAL A 21 -11.83 1.74 -3.19
C VAL A 21 -11.90 2.45 -4.54
N PHE A 22 -11.15 1.95 -5.52
CA PHE A 22 -11.16 2.44 -6.88
C PHE A 22 -12.06 1.54 -7.73
N ASP A 23 -13.12 2.11 -8.31
CA ASP A 23 -13.96 1.43 -9.29
C ASP A 23 -13.35 1.62 -10.69
N THR A 24 -12.89 0.53 -11.32
CA THR A 24 -12.37 0.57 -12.70
C THR A 24 -13.46 0.85 -13.73
N THR A 25 -14.73 0.67 -13.39
CA THR A 25 -15.91 0.69 -14.28
C THR A 25 -15.87 -0.33 -15.42
N VAL A 26 -14.91 -1.26 -15.36
CA VAL A 26 -14.69 -2.33 -16.34
C VAL A 26 -15.11 -3.64 -15.69
N ASP A 27 -15.87 -4.44 -16.43
CA ASP A 27 -16.16 -5.82 -16.05
C ASP A 27 -14.95 -6.69 -16.46
N ASN A 28 -14.31 -7.35 -15.50
CA ASN A 28 -13.11 -8.17 -15.68
C ASN A 28 -11.87 -7.40 -16.21
N PRO A 29 -11.40 -6.35 -15.51
CA PRO A 29 -10.22 -5.60 -15.92
C PRO A 29 -8.96 -6.46 -15.91
N LYS A 30 -8.00 -6.09 -16.76
CA LYS A 30 -6.64 -6.63 -16.72
C LYS A 30 -5.72 -5.63 -16.04
N TYR A 31 -5.13 -6.06 -14.93
CA TYR A 31 -4.17 -5.27 -14.16
C TYR A 31 -2.76 -5.69 -14.56
N TYR A 32 -1.90 -4.73 -14.86
CA TYR A 32 -0.55 -4.99 -15.36
C TYR A 32 0.49 -4.86 -14.25
N LEU A 33 0.52 -3.69 -13.62
CA LEU A 33 1.51 -3.36 -12.63
C LEU A 33 1.02 -2.25 -11.70
N ILE A 34 1.69 -2.13 -10.57
CA ILE A 34 1.57 -1.02 -9.64
C ILE A 34 2.90 -0.28 -9.54
N GLU A 35 2.82 1.04 -9.38
CA GLU A 35 3.97 1.93 -9.25
C GLU A 35 3.68 2.94 -8.14
N TRP A 36 4.69 3.39 -7.43
CA TRP A 36 4.53 4.47 -6.46
C TRP A 36 5.82 5.25 -6.28
N ASN A 37 5.67 6.54 -5.97
CA ASN A 37 6.78 7.38 -5.51
C ASN A 37 6.74 7.49 -3.99
N SER A 38 7.92 7.45 -3.38
CA SER A 38 8.06 7.53 -1.94
C SER A 38 9.40 8.13 -1.53
N SER A 39 9.40 8.85 -0.41
CA SER A 39 10.60 9.25 0.30
C SER A 39 10.85 8.30 1.46
N MET A 40 11.95 7.55 1.40
CA MET A 40 12.36 6.59 2.44
C MET A 40 13.72 6.99 3.01
N PRO A 41 13.74 7.78 4.09
CA PRO A 41 14.96 8.01 4.87
C PRO A 41 15.57 6.69 5.37
N ALA A 42 16.83 6.74 5.79
CA ALA A 42 17.46 5.61 6.47
C ALA A 42 16.60 5.15 7.67
N ASN A 43 16.61 3.84 7.95
CA ASN A 43 15.81 3.19 9.00
C ASN A 43 14.28 3.32 8.84
N THR A 44 13.79 3.55 7.62
CA THR A 44 12.37 3.48 7.29
C THR A 44 12.09 2.38 6.28
N ASN A 45 10.85 1.91 6.23
CA ASN A 45 10.40 0.95 5.22
C ASN A 45 8.96 1.25 4.80
N LEU A 46 8.65 0.90 3.55
CA LEU A 46 7.31 1.01 2.97
C LEU A 46 6.98 -0.32 2.30
N ARG A 47 5.86 -0.91 2.69
CA ARG A 47 5.38 -2.20 2.21
C ARG A 47 3.95 -2.08 1.70
N VAL A 48 3.69 -2.61 0.51
CA VAL A 48 2.36 -2.54 -0.12
C VAL A 48 1.74 -3.93 -0.22
N GLN A 49 0.42 -3.99 -0.05
CA GLN A 49 -0.40 -5.09 -0.54
C GLN A 49 -1.59 -4.52 -1.29
N VAL A 50 -2.13 -5.32 -2.20
CA VAL A 50 -3.27 -4.97 -3.03
C VAL A 50 -4.36 -6.02 -2.88
N ARG A 51 -5.58 -5.65 -3.24
CA ARG A 51 -6.70 -6.57 -3.37
C ARG A 51 -7.66 -6.07 -4.43
N THR A 52 -8.38 -6.99 -5.03
CA THR A 52 -9.51 -6.70 -5.91
C THR A 52 -10.72 -7.50 -5.51
N GLY A 53 -11.90 -7.10 -5.97
CA GLY A 53 -13.16 -7.77 -5.70
C GLY A 53 -14.27 -7.23 -6.59
N ASP A 54 -15.43 -7.89 -6.53
CA ASP A 54 -16.62 -7.54 -7.29
C ASP A 54 -17.63 -6.75 -6.46
N GLN A 55 -17.44 -6.69 -5.13
CA GLN A 55 -18.21 -5.83 -4.24
C GLN A 55 -17.62 -4.41 -4.18
N GLN A 56 -18.50 -3.41 -4.09
CA GLN A 56 -18.10 -1.99 -4.02
C GLN A 56 -17.21 -1.66 -2.81
N ASP A 57 -17.28 -2.44 -1.74
CA ASP A 57 -16.43 -2.29 -0.55
C ASP A 57 -15.21 -3.24 -0.55
N VAL A 58 -15.06 -4.05 -1.59
CA VAL A 58 -14.02 -5.07 -1.75
C VAL A 58 -13.98 -6.04 -0.56
N SER A 59 -15.13 -6.30 0.06
CA SER A 59 -15.26 -7.22 1.20
C SER A 59 -14.98 -8.69 0.83
N ASP A 60 -15.10 -9.01 -0.45
CA ASP A 60 -14.79 -10.29 -1.08
C ASP A 60 -13.31 -10.45 -1.49
N GLY A 61 -12.55 -9.36 -1.51
CA GLY A 61 -11.16 -9.34 -1.92
C GLY A 61 -10.17 -9.70 -0.80
N THR A 62 -9.13 -10.47 -1.15
CA THR A 62 -8.03 -10.85 -0.26
C THR A 62 -6.80 -9.97 -0.50
N TRP A 63 -6.17 -9.50 0.58
CA TRP A 63 -4.90 -8.78 0.50
C TRP A 63 -3.77 -9.72 0.09
N VAL A 64 -3.05 -9.37 -0.97
CA VAL A 64 -1.91 -10.16 -1.48
C VAL A 64 -0.69 -9.28 -1.77
N GLY A 65 0.49 -9.89 -1.68
CA GLY A 65 1.76 -9.36 -2.17
C GLY A 65 2.18 -10.00 -3.50
N PRO A 66 3.46 -9.87 -3.91
CA PRO A 66 3.96 -10.34 -5.21
C PRO A 66 3.94 -11.86 -5.39
N ASP A 67 3.88 -12.64 -4.31
CA ASP A 67 3.80 -14.11 -4.36
C ASP A 67 2.37 -14.65 -4.34
N ASP A 68 1.38 -13.77 -4.53
CA ASP A 68 -0.04 -14.09 -4.50
C ASP A 68 -0.59 -14.51 -3.12
N THR A 69 0.16 -14.22 -2.05
CA THR A 69 -0.26 -14.52 -0.68
C THR A 69 -0.37 -13.28 0.19
N GLY A 70 -1.18 -13.36 1.25
CA GLY A 70 -1.29 -12.31 2.26
C GLY A 70 -0.07 -12.19 3.19
N ALA A 71 0.96 -13.03 3.01
CA ALA A 71 2.17 -13.02 3.83
C ALA A 71 3.30 -12.16 3.25
N THR A 72 3.23 -11.79 1.97
CA THR A 72 4.27 -10.98 1.30
C THR A 72 3.79 -9.58 0.98
N TYR A 73 4.73 -8.73 0.58
CA TYR A 73 4.51 -7.31 0.32
C TYR A 73 5.34 -6.88 -0.88
N PHE A 74 4.77 -6.02 -1.72
CA PHE A 74 5.53 -5.29 -2.73
C PHE A 74 6.38 -4.23 -2.01
N THR A 75 7.62 -4.02 -2.46
CA THR A 75 8.61 -3.15 -1.82
C THR A 75 9.40 -2.28 -2.82
N VAL A 76 9.21 -2.50 -4.12
CA VAL A 76 9.87 -1.78 -5.21
C VAL A 76 8.86 -0.88 -5.92
N GLY A 77 8.96 0.43 -5.67
CA GLY A 77 8.00 1.40 -6.23
C GLY A 77 8.14 1.67 -7.73
N SER A 78 9.22 1.22 -8.37
CA SER A 78 9.50 1.49 -9.79
C SER A 78 8.75 0.58 -10.79
N GLY A 79 7.65 -0.04 -10.35
CA GLY A 79 6.86 -0.98 -11.14
C GLY A 79 7.01 -2.42 -10.67
N GLU A 80 5.94 -2.97 -10.10
CA GLU A 80 5.83 -4.40 -9.79
C GLU A 80 4.61 -5.01 -10.49
N ILE A 81 4.81 -6.17 -11.12
CA ILE A 81 3.74 -6.94 -11.75
C ILE A 81 2.81 -7.46 -10.65
N VAL A 82 1.52 -7.28 -10.87
CA VAL A 82 0.50 -7.79 -9.96
C VAL A 82 0.21 -9.27 -10.24
N PRO A 83 -0.09 -10.06 -9.20
CA PRO A 83 -0.30 -11.50 -9.36
C PRO A 83 -1.68 -11.81 -9.97
N ASP A 84 -1.86 -13.06 -10.39
CA ASP A 84 -3.07 -13.50 -11.10
C ASP A 84 -4.34 -13.45 -10.22
N SER A 85 -4.25 -13.64 -8.89
CA SER A 85 -5.46 -13.64 -8.05
C SER A 85 -6.16 -12.29 -7.96
N ILE A 86 -5.47 -11.19 -8.29
CA ILE A 86 -6.11 -9.88 -8.31
C ILE A 86 -6.71 -9.51 -9.66
N GLN A 87 -6.57 -10.37 -10.66
CA GLN A 87 -7.19 -10.13 -11.96
C GLN A 87 -8.71 -10.17 -11.85
N ASP A 88 -9.39 -9.55 -12.81
CA ASP A 88 -10.83 -9.64 -13.04
C ASP A 88 -11.76 -8.99 -12.00
N GLY A 89 -11.31 -8.69 -10.77
CA GLY A 89 -12.11 -7.94 -9.81
C GLY A 89 -12.28 -6.48 -10.23
N ARG A 90 -13.51 -6.00 -10.40
CA ARG A 90 -13.82 -4.62 -10.88
C ARG A 90 -13.30 -3.53 -9.95
N TYR A 91 -13.32 -3.76 -8.64
CA TYR A 91 -12.92 -2.80 -7.64
C TYR A 91 -11.52 -3.12 -7.14
N PHE A 92 -10.65 -2.11 -7.07
CA PHE A 92 -9.27 -2.23 -6.61
C PHE A 92 -9.05 -1.45 -5.33
N GLN A 93 -8.21 -1.98 -4.43
CA GLN A 93 -7.75 -1.26 -3.26
C GLN A 93 -6.31 -1.64 -2.93
N TYR A 94 -5.54 -0.67 -2.42
CA TYR A 94 -4.21 -0.93 -1.89
C TYR A 94 -4.12 -0.53 -0.42
N ARG A 95 -3.18 -1.15 0.29
CA ARG A 95 -2.78 -0.73 1.63
C ARG A 95 -1.27 -0.59 1.69
N VAL A 96 -0.83 0.39 2.46
CA VAL A 96 0.58 0.69 2.67
C VAL A 96 0.88 0.64 4.15
N ILE A 97 1.92 -0.10 4.51
CA ILE A 97 2.46 -0.17 5.86
C ILE A 97 3.76 0.62 5.85
N LEU A 98 3.82 1.64 6.69
CA LEU A 98 4.93 2.56 6.88
C LEU A 98 5.60 2.19 8.19
N ASP A 99 6.86 1.80 8.16
CA ASP A 99 7.64 1.41 9.35
C ASP A 99 8.80 2.39 9.59
N SER A 100 9.12 2.67 10.85
CA SER A 100 10.28 3.47 11.25
C SER A 100 10.83 3.10 12.63
N ASP A 101 12.02 3.60 12.95
CA ASP A 101 12.60 3.56 14.30
C ASP A 101 12.07 4.66 15.25
N GLY A 102 11.11 5.47 14.79
CA GLY A 102 10.51 6.58 15.54
C GLY A 102 11.26 7.91 15.43
N SER A 103 12.41 7.97 14.73
CA SER A 103 13.19 9.20 14.54
C SER A 103 12.75 10.01 13.32
N VAL A 104 12.26 9.33 12.28
CA VAL A 104 11.73 9.88 11.01
C VAL A 104 10.64 8.96 10.48
N THR A 105 9.81 9.41 9.54
CA THR A 105 8.76 8.58 8.92
C THR A 105 8.95 8.52 7.40
N PRO A 106 8.69 7.37 6.75
CA PRO A 106 8.59 7.33 5.30
C PRO A 106 7.34 8.07 4.82
N ILE A 107 7.36 8.53 3.57
CA ILE A 107 6.27 9.24 2.93
C ILE A 107 5.91 8.52 1.63
N LEU A 108 4.63 8.20 1.44
CA LEU A 108 4.06 7.83 0.15
C LEU A 108 3.58 9.12 -0.54
N GLU A 109 4.07 9.39 -1.74
CA GLU A 109 3.75 10.61 -2.49
C GLU A 109 2.58 10.38 -3.45
N ASP A 110 2.65 9.31 -4.25
CA ASP A 110 1.58 8.89 -5.15
C ASP A 110 1.61 7.38 -5.38
N PHE A 111 0.50 6.84 -5.88
CA PHE A 111 0.33 5.44 -6.21
C PHE A 111 -0.44 5.32 -7.53
N ASN A 112 0.12 4.58 -8.48
CA ASN A 112 -0.42 4.40 -9.82
C ASN A 112 -0.74 2.92 -10.04
N LEU A 113 -1.92 2.68 -10.63
CA LEU A 113 -2.36 1.37 -11.09
C LEU A 113 -2.49 1.41 -12.60
N LEU A 114 -1.79 0.52 -13.30
CA LEU A 114 -1.90 0.38 -14.74
C LEU A 114 -2.85 -0.77 -15.06
N TYR A 115 -3.94 -0.48 -15.77
CA TYR A 115 -4.97 -1.45 -16.13
C TYR A 115 -5.61 -1.16 -17.48
N SER A 116 -6.25 -2.16 -18.08
CA SER A 116 -7.08 -2.02 -19.29
C SER A 116 -8.42 -2.71 -19.15
N LYS A 117 -9.27 -2.44 -20.15
CA LYS A 117 -10.39 -3.32 -20.49
C LYS A 117 -9.89 -4.68 -20.98
#